data_AF-K9UBR5-F1
#
_entry.id   AF-K9UBR5-F1
#
_cell.length_a   1.000
_cell.length_b   1.000
_cell.length_c   1.000
_cell.angle_alpha   90.00
_cell.angle_beta   90.00
_cell.angle_gamma   90.00
#
_symmetry.space_group_name_H-M   'P 1'
#
loop_
_entity.id
_entity.type
_entity.pdbx_description
1 polymer ?
#
loop_
_entity_poly.entity_id
_entity_poly.type
_entity_poly.pdbx_seq_one_letter_code
_entity_poly.pdbx_strand_id
1 'polypeptide(L)' 'MFDRLTSAYRYFICLRSSEFESRQFSVIEAILEIYFEFFA' A
#
# COMPACT_ATOMS: atom_id res chain seq x y z
N MET A 1 -14.63 7.95 4.29
CA MET A 1 -14.25 6.55 4.65
C MET A 1 -14.01 5.71 3.40
N PHE A 2 -14.91 5.77 2.40
CA PHE A 2 -14.69 5.17 1.08
C PHE A 2 -13.44 5.72 0.35
N ASP A 3 -13.15 7.03 0.47
CA ASP A 3 -11.95 7.62 -0.14
C ASP A 3 -10.66 7.06 0.46
N ARG A 4 -10.60 6.86 1.78
CA ARG A 4 -9.43 6.25 2.45
C ARG A 4 -9.18 4.83 1.98
N LEU A 5 -10.24 4.02 1.83
CA LEU A 5 -10.15 2.66 1.29
C LEU A 5 -9.65 2.65 -0.17
N THR A 6 -10.12 3.59 -0.98
CA THR A 6 -9.73 3.70 -2.39
C THR A 6 -8.27 4.14 -2.53
N SER A 7 -7.82 5.09 -1.69
CA SER A 7 -6.42 5.50 -1.63
C SER A 7 -5.50 4.38 -1.13
N ALA A 8 -5.89 3.66 -0.08
CA ALA A 8 -5.16 2.50 0.42
C ALA A 8 -5.00 1.40 -0.64
N TYR A 9 -6.05 1.14 -1.42
CA TYR A 9 -6.00 0.16 -2.51
C TYR A 9 -5.08 0.61 -3.66
N ARG A 10 -5.12 1.89 -4.05
CA ARG A 10 -4.19 2.42 -5.06
C ARG A 10 -2.74 2.36 -4.58
N TYR A 11 -2.52 2.66 -3.30
CA TYR A 11 -1.21 2.55 -2.66
C TYR A 11 -0.71 1.11 -2.65
N PHE A 12 -1.58 0.13 -2.36
CA PHE A 12 -1.25 -1.29 -2.48
C PHE A 12 -0.78 -1.69 -3.88
N ILE A 13 -1.51 -1.26 -4.91
CA ILE A 13 -1.13 -1.55 -6.30
C ILE A 13 0.24 -0.95 -6.61
N CYS A 14 0.53 0.27 -6.16
CA CYS A 14 1.81 0.92 -6.34
C CYS A 14 2.97 0.20 -5.63
N LEU A 15 2.76 -0.27 -4.40
CA LEU A 15 3.74 -1.09 -3.66
C LEU A 15 4.02 -2.42 -4.37
N ARG A 16 2.99 -3.00 -5.01
CA ARG A 16 3.11 -4.28 -5.74
C ARG A 16 3.63 -4.13 -7.17
N SER A 17 3.50 -2.96 -7.80
CA SER A 17 4.01 -2.70 -9.15
C SER A 17 5.53 -2.49 -9.22
N SER A 18 6.23 -2.50 -8.07
CA SER A 18 7.67 -2.17 -7.96
C SER A 18 8.02 -0.74 -8.40
N GLU A 19 7.01 0.10 -8.64
CA GLU A 19 7.20 1.52 -8.95
C GLU A 19 7.58 2.32 -7.70
N PHE A 20 7.27 1.80 -6.52
CA PHE A 20 7.65 2.38 -5.25
C PHE A 20 9.07 1.94 -4.84
N GLU A 21 9.99 2.91 -4.77
CA GLU A 21 11.39 2.73 -4.33
C GLU A 21 12.22 1.65 -5.04
N SER A 22 11.78 1.18 -6.22
CA SER A 22 12.43 0.04 -6.92
C SER A 22 12.55 -1.22 -6.05
N ARG A 23 11.69 -1.37 -5.04
CA ARG A 23 11.64 -2.51 -4.13
C ARG A 23 10.38 -3.32 -4.41
N GLN A 24 10.54 -4.64 -4.56
CA GLN A 24 9.40 -5.54 -4.58
C GLN A 24 8.95 -5.79 -3.14
N PHE A 25 7.86 -5.14 -2.74
CA PHE A 25 7.20 -5.44 -1.48
C PHE A 25 6.51 -6.79 -1.58
N SER A 26 6.74 -7.67 -0.61
CA SER A 26 5.89 -8.85 -0.42
C SER A 26 4.46 -8.42 -0.08
N VAL A 27 3.49 -9.33 -0.27
CA VAL A 27 2.07 -9.02 0.04
C VAL A 27 1.90 -8.61 1.51
N ILE A 28 2.64 -9.24 2.42
CA ILE A 28 2.56 -8.97 3.86
C ILE A 28 3.16 -7.60 4.19
N GLU A 29 4.35 -7.28 3.65
CA GLU A 29 4.96 -5.95 3.83
C GLU A 29 4.03 -4.84 3.30
N ALA A 30 3.45 -5.02 2.10
CA ALA A 30 2.55 -4.02 1.53
C ALA A 30 1.28 -3.79 2.38
N ILE A 31 0.72 -4.86 2.98
CA ILE A 31 -0.44 -4.73 3.88
C ILE A 31 -0.07 -3.99 5.17
N LEU A 32 1.12 -4.28 5.74
CA LEU A 32 1.60 -3.58 6.93
C LEU A 32 1.84 -2.09 6.64
N GLU A 33 2.48 -1.77 5.51
CA GLU A 33 2.72 -0.40 5.07
C GLU A 33 1.40 0.40 4.99
N ILE A 34 0.36 -0.19 4.38
CA ILE A 34 -0.96 0.43 4.27
C ILE A 34 -1.61 0.62 5.63
N TYR A 35 -1.50 -0.35 6.53
CA TYR A 35 -2.07 -0.24 7.88
C TYR A 35 -1.44 0.94 8.62
N PHE A 36 -0.11 1.06 8.61
CA PHE A 36 0.58 2.14 9.29
C PHE A 36 0.31 3.51 8.64
N GLU A 37 0.24 3.60 7.32
CA GLU A 37 0.07 4.88 6.62
C GLU A 37 -1.38 5.41 6.70
N PHE A 38 -2.38 4.52 6.68
CA PHE A 38 -3.79 4.93 6.54
C PHE A 38 -4.65 4.71 7.79
N PHE A 39 -4.22 3.86 8.73
CA PHE A 39 -5.06 3.39 9.84
C PHE A 39 -4.42 3.47 11.24
N ALA A 40 -3.08 3.60 11.35
CA ALA A 40 -2.38 3.87 12.61
C ALA A 40 -2.26 5.38 12.89
#